data_AF-A0A3M9YU04-F1
#
_entry.id   AF-A0A3M9YU04-F1
#
_cell.length_a   1.000
_cell.length_b   1.000
_cell.length_c   1.000
_cell.angle_alpha   90.00
_cell.angle_beta   90.00
_cell.angle_gamma   90.00
#
_symmetry.space_group_name_H-M   'P 1'
#
loop_
_entity.id
_entity.type
_entity.pdbx_description
1 polymer ?
#
loop_
_entity_poly.entity_id
_entity_poly.type
_entity_poly.pdbx_seq_one_letter_code
_entity_poly.pdbx_strand_id
1 'polypeptide(L)'
;MASEYHAKYIKLVEARKRFVSSKRWTSDGHGSLSIMQKGIVVRIAQMDDGFAITMNGKTGKLRFGSVLDAKIRVFNVIASGEAGQFLQRNGLNLQQLRTRAWLEFGV
;
A
#
# COMPACT_ATOMS: atom_id res chain seq x y z
N MET A 1 -24.34 -13.49 -15.70
CA MET A 1 -23.04 -12.86 -16.02
C MET A 1 -22.95 -11.38 -15.62
N ALA A 2 -23.87 -10.48 -16.01
CA ALA A 2 -23.80 -9.05 -15.62
C ALA A 2 -23.85 -8.78 -14.09
N SER A 3 -24.65 -9.55 -13.36
CA SER A 3 -24.78 -9.43 -11.89
C SER A 3 -23.46 -9.70 -11.13
N GLU A 4 -22.64 -10.66 -11.60
CA GLU A 4 -21.39 -11.01 -10.93
C GLU A 4 -20.30 -9.94 -11.08
N TYR A 5 -20.19 -9.34 -12.27
CA TYR A 5 -19.26 -8.22 -12.49
C TYR A 5 -19.62 -7.03 -11.59
N HIS A 6 -20.92 -6.72 -11.49
CA HIS A 6 -21.41 -5.66 -10.62
C HIS A 6 -21.09 -5.94 -9.15
N ALA A 7 -21.34 -7.17 -8.69
CA ALA A 7 -21.01 -7.58 -7.32
C ALA A 7 -19.50 -7.51 -7.02
N LYS A 8 -18.64 -7.92 -7.96
CA LYS A 8 -17.18 -7.79 -7.82
C LYS A 8 -16.74 -6.32 -7.75
N TYR A 9 -17.32 -5.47 -8.59
CA TYR A 9 -17.05 -4.03 -8.60
C TYR A 9 -17.42 -3.37 -7.27
N ILE A 10 -18.63 -3.62 -6.76
CA ILE A 10 -19.07 -3.09 -5.46
C ILE A 10 -18.10 -3.50 -4.34
N LYS A 11 -17.76 -4.79 -4.27
CA LYS A 11 -16.81 -5.30 -3.26
C LYS A 11 -15.45 -4.61 -3.34
N LEU A 12 -14.96 -4.33 -4.55
CA LEU A 12 -13.69 -3.62 -4.76
C LEU A 12 -13.76 -2.17 -4.24
N VAL A 13 -14.85 -1.46 -4.56
CA VAL A 13 -15.05 -0.07 -4.10
C VAL A 13 -15.13 0.00 -2.58
N GLU A 14 -15.88 -0.92 -1.95
CA GLU A 14 -15.97 -0.98 -0.49
C GLU A 14 -14.63 -1.35 0.16
N ALA A 15 -13.90 -2.30 -0.40
CA ALA A 15 -12.58 -2.69 0.10
C ALA A 15 -11.61 -1.50 0.04
N ARG A 16 -11.63 -0.73 -1.05
CA ARG A 16 -10.85 0.50 -1.19
C ARG A 16 -11.25 1.52 -0.12
N LYS A 17 -12.56 1.78 0.06
CA LYS A 17 -13.06 2.71 1.07
C LYS A 17 -12.57 2.32 2.48
N ARG A 18 -12.73 1.05 2.86
CA ARG A 18 -12.23 0.52 4.15
C ARG A 18 -10.73 0.65 4.30
N PHE A 19 -9.96 0.43 3.23
CA PHE A 19 -8.51 0.52 3.25
C PHE A 19 -8.02 1.96 3.47
N VAL A 20 -8.55 2.94 2.72
CA VAL A 20 -8.08 4.33 2.79
C VAL A 20 -8.46 5.00 4.12
N SER A 21 -9.61 4.63 4.70
CA SER A 21 -10.10 5.12 5.98
C SER A 21 -9.67 4.26 7.18
N SER A 22 -8.78 3.27 6.97
CA SER A 22 -8.43 2.33 8.02
C SER A 22 -7.67 3.01 9.16
N LYS A 23 -8.04 2.70 10.41
CA LYS A 23 -7.27 3.09 11.61
C LYS A 23 -5.92 2.39 11.72
N ARG A 24 -5.65 1.37 10.88
CA ARG A 24 -4.35 0.69 10.78
C ARG A 24 -3.27 1.55 10.13
N TRP A 25 -3.65 2.67 9.52
CA TRP A 25 -2.68 3.70 9.13
C TRP A 25 -2.16 4.38 10.38
N THR A 26 -0.86 4.25 10.64
CA THR A 26 -0.18 4.91 11.76
C THR A 26 0.52 6.16 11.27
N SER A 27 0.48 7.23 12.07
CA SER A 27 1.26 8.44 11.83
C SER A 27 2.57 8.36 12.62
N ASP A 28 3.67 8.82 12.05
CA ASP A 28 4.97 8.91 12.75
C ASP A 28 5.16 10.24 13.51
N GLY A 29 4.12 11.08 13.60
CA GLY A 29 4.18 12.40 14.24
C GLY A 29 4.84 13.49 13.40
N HIS A 30 5.55 13.12 12.32
CA HIS A 30 6.20 14.03 11.38
C HIS A 30 5.43 14.17 10.05
N GLY A 31 4.16 13.74 10.04
CA GLY A 31 3.29 13.83 8.88
C GLY A 31 3.41 12.68 7.90
N SER A 32 4.24 11.66 8.16
CA SER A 32 4.21 10.44 7.35
C SER A 32 3.16 9.46 7.88
N LEU A 33 2.55 8.71 6.96
CA LEU A 33 1.62 7.64 7.29
C LEU A 33 2.17 6.28 6.86
N SER A 34 2.03 5.28 7.70
CA SER A 34 2.48 3.91 7.41
C SER A 34 1.39 2.88 7.62
N ILE A 35 1.46 1.78 6.86
CA ILE A 35 0.60 0.60 7.05
C ILE A 35 1.34 -0.65 6.60
N MET A 36 1.13 -1.77 7.27
CA MET A 36 1.53 -3.09 6.78
C MET A 36 0.33 -3.80 6.15
N GLN A 37 0.43 -4.24 4.91
CA GLN A 37 -0.63 -4.98 4.23
C GLN A 37 -0.05 -6.08 3.36
N LYS A 38 -0.51 -7.33 3.56
CA LYS A 38 -0.02 -8.53 2.83
C LYS A 38 1.52 -8.69 2.87
N GLY A 39 2.16 -8.37 3.99
CA GLY A 39 3.63 -8.43 4.14
C GLY A 39 4.39 -7.28 3.46
N ILE A 40 3.68 -6.24 3.00
CA ILE A 40 4.26 -5.03 2.42
C ILE A 40 4.08 -3.90 3.44
N VAL A 41 5.20 -3.41 3.97
CA VAL A 41 5.30 -2.17 4.72
C VAL A 41 5.24 -1.02 3.73
N VAL A 42 4.23 -0.19 3.86
CA VAL A 42 4.03 1.00 3.04
C VAL A 42 4.21 2.23 3.91
N ARG A 43 4.94 3.23 3.40
CA ARG A 43 5.04 4.57 3.96
C ARG A 43 4.64 5.60 2.90
N ILE A 44 3.82 6.56 3.30
CA ILE A 44 3.48 7.76 2.55
C ILE A 44 4.12 8.92 3.30
N ALA A 45 5.02 9.65 2.65
CA ALA A 45 5.69 10.81 3.23
C ALA A 45 5.49 12.03 2.34
N GLN A 46 5.38 13.20 2.96
CA GLN A 46 5.40 14.47 2.25
C GLN A 46 6.83 14.76 1.78
N MET A 47 6.95 15.18 0.53
CA MET A 47 8.15 15.65 -0.15
C MET A 47 7.86 17.06 -0.70
N ASP A 48 8.90 17.74 -1.20
CA ASP A 48 8.79 19.10 -1.74
C ASP A 48 7.74 19.22 -2.86
N ASP A 49 7.55 18.16 -3.65
CA ASP A 49 6.66 18.11 -4.82
C ASP A 49 5.42 17.22 -4.63
N GLY A 50 5.03 16.95 -3.37
CA GLY A 50 3.82 16.21 -3.01
C GLY A 50 4.10 14.95 -2.19
N PHE A 51 3.22 13.96 -2.26
CA PHE A 51 3.35 12.74 -1.45
C PHE A 51 4.03 11.63 -2.24
N ALA A 52 5.08 11.02 -1.65
CA ALA A 52 5.76 9.87 -2.20
C ALA A 52 5.35 8.59 -1.46
N ILE A 53 5.26 7.48 -2.21
CA ILE A 53 4.97 6.14 -1.66
C ILE A 53 6.27 5.34 -1.62
N THR A 54 6.59 4.78 -0.47
CA THR A 54 7.69 3.85 -0.26
C THR A 54 7.15 2.49 0.16
N MET A 55 7.60 1.42 -0.50
CA MET A 55 7.21 0.03 -0.19
C MET A 55 8.44 -0.77 0.19
N ASN A 56 8.47 -1.32 1.40
CA ASN A 56 9.62 -2.04 1.99
C ASN A 56 10.95 -1.31 1.74
N GLY A 57 10.97 0.00 2.00
CA GLY A 57 12.16 0.86 1.81
C GLY A 57 12.45 1.26 0.36
N LYS A 58 11.67 0.81 -0.63
CA LYS A 58 11.81 1.21 -2.04
C LYS A 58 10.82 2.31 -2.39
N THR A 59 11.33 3.52 -2.65
CA THR A 59 10.51 4.68 -3.01
C THR A 59 10.10 4.65 -4.47
N GLY A 60 8.80 4.82 -4.71
CA GLY A 60 8.23 4.95 -6.04
C GLY A 60 8.57 6.30 -6.69
N LYS A 61 8.50 6.33 -8.02
CA LYS A 61 8.80 7.55 -8.80
C LYS A 61 7.64 8.55 -8.83
N LEU A 62 6.41 8.09 -8.61
CA LEU A 62 5.23 8.95 -8.68
C LEU A 62 5.12 9.87 -7.46
N ARG A 63 4.51 11.03 -7.69
CA ARG A 63 4.11 12.01 -6.68
C ARG A 63 2.62 12.22 -6.75
N PHE A 64 2.00 12.39 -5.60
CA PHE A 64 0.56 12.54 -5.46
C PHE A 64 0.24 13.89 -4.83
N GLY A 65 -0.80 14.55 -5.33
CA GLY A 65 -1.24 15.85 -4.80
C GLY A 65 -1.88 15.75 -3.41
N SER A 66 -2.33 14.56 -3.00
CA SER A 66 -2.92 14.34 -1.69
C SER A 66 -2.56 12.98 -1.09
N VAL A 67 -2.64 12.91 0.24
CA VAL A 67 -2.54 11.65 0.99
C VAL A 67 -3.60 10.64 0.52
N LEU A 68 -4.81 11.12 0.20
CA LEU A 68 -5.90 10.25 -0.23
C LEU A 68 -5.57 9.57 -1.57
N ASP A 69 -5.03 10.32 -2.54
CA ASP A 69 -4.62 9.77 -3.83
C ASP A 69 -3.49 8.75 -3.67
N ALA A 70 -2.52 9.04 -2.80
CA ALA A 70 -1.46 8.09 -2.47
C ALA A 70 -2.03 6.81 -1.85
N LYS A 71 -2.96 6.91 -0.89
CA LYS A 71 -3.62 5.74 -0.28
C LYS A 71 -4.42 4.93 -1.30
N ILE A 72 -5.14 5.59 -2.22
CA ILE A 72 -5.86 4.92 -3.32
C ILE A 72 -4.89 4.19 -4.23
N ARG A 73 -3.76 4.81 -4.60
CA ARG A 73 -2.74 4.15 -5.41
C ARG A 73 -2.18 2.92 -4.70
N VAL A 74 -1.84 3.03 -3.41
CA VAL A 74 -1.36 1.90 -2.60
C VAL A 74 -2.35 0.74 -2.66
N PHE A 75 -3.64 1.00 -2.46
CA PHE A 75 -4.67 -0.04 -2.56
C PHE A 75 -4.64 -0.72 -3.92
N ASN A 76 -4.65 0.06 -5.00
CA ASN A 76 -4.72 -0.46 -6.37
C ASN A 76 -3.52 -1.36 -6.69
N VAL A 77 -2.29 -0.94 -6.35
CA VAL A 77 -1.09 -1.72 -6.66
C VAL A 77 -0.95 -2.98 -5.81
N ILE A 78 -1.48 -2.98 -4.58
CA ILE A 78 -1.53 -4.18 -3.73
C ILE A 78 -2.64 -5.13 -4.19
N ALA A 79 -3.76 -4.60 -4.64
CA ALA A 79 -4.89 -5.39 -5.13
C ALA A 79 -4.59 -6.05 -6.48
N SER A 80 -3.91 -5.34 -7.39
CA SER A 80 -3.52 -5.85 -8.71
C SER A 80 -2.30 -6.78 -8.69
N GLY A 81 -1.49 -6.73 -7.61
CA GLY A 81 -0.21 -7.44 -7.53
C GLY A 81 0.98 -6.68 -8.12
N GLU A 82 0.75 -5.48 -8.68
CA GLU A 82 1.81 -4.59 -9.20
C GLU A 82 2.87 -4.27 -8.13
N ALA A 83 2.47 -4.15 -6.86
CA ALA A 83 3.39 -3.93 -5.75
C ALA A 83 4.42 -5.07 -5.61
N GLY A 84 4.00 -6.32 -5.83
CA GLY A 84 4.92 -7.46 -5.78
C GLY A 84 5.90 -7.47 -6.94
N GLN A 85 5.44 -7.14 -8.15
CA GLN A 85 6.30 -7.00 -9.32
C GLN A 85 7.31 -5.87 -9.14
N PHE A 86 6.87 -4.73 -8.60
CA PHE A 86 7.73 -3.61 -8.26
C PHE A 86 8.84 -4.04 -7.29
N LEU A 87 8.49 -4.73 -6.20
CA LEU A 87 9.47 -5.18 -5.21
C LEU A 87 10.44 -6.21 -5.80
N GLN A 88 9.96 -7.16 -6.60
CA GLN A 88 10.80 -8.15 -7.27
C GLN A 88 11.83 -7.51 -8.20
N ARG A 89 11.42 -6.51 -9.00
CA ARG A 89 12.32 -5.72 -9.87
C ARG A 89 13.37 -4.94 -9.06
N ASN A 90 13.08 -4.63 -7.80
CA ASN A 90 13.98 -3.94 -6.87
C ASN A 90 14.78 -4.90 -5.96
N GLY A 91 14.84 -6.19 -6.31
CA GLY A 91 15.63 -7.20 -5.60
C GLY A 91 15.00 -7.70 -4.30
N LEU A 92 13.72 -7.39 -4.05
CA LEU A 92 12.99 -7.83 -2.86
C LEU A 92 12.01 -8.96 -3.20
N ASN A 93 12.21 -10.13 -2.61
CA ASN A 93 11.30 -11.26 -2.76
C ASN A 93 10.25 -11.26 -1.64
N LEU A 94 8.97 -11.09 -2.00
CA LEU A 94 7.85 -11.07 -1.05
C LEU A 94 7.72 -12.34 -0.22
N GLN A 95 8.08 -13.51 -0.75
CA GLN A 95 8.03 -14.76 0.02
C GLN A 95 9.07 -14.76 1.15
N GLN A 96 10.25 -14.20 0.92
CA GLN A 96 11.30 -14.07 1.93
C GLN A 96 10.97 -12.98 2.97
N LEU A 97 10.28 -11.92 2.56
CA LEU A 97 9.86 -10.83 3.45
C LEU A 97 8.74 -11.24 4.42
N ARG A 98 7.83 -12.12 3.99
CA ARG A 98 6.80 -12.71 4.87
C ARG A 98 7.40 -13.53 6.02
N THR A 99 8.54 -14.17 5.80
CA THR A 99 9.26 -14.94 6.83
C THR A 99 9.99 -14.04 7.84
N ARG A 100 10.49 -12.86 7.42
CA ARG A 100 11.18 -11.91 8.30
C ARG A 100 10.25 -11.04 9.15
N ALA A 101 9.08 -10.65 8.62
CA ALA A 101 8.13 -9.81 9.36
C ALA A 101 7.59 -10.48 10.64
N TRP A 102 7.55 -11.82 10.70
CA TRP A 102 7.22 -12.59 11.90
C TRP A 102 8.27 -12.46 13.02
N LEU A 103 9.54 -12.26 12.67
CA LEU A 103 10.65 -12.19 13.64
C LEU A 103 10.91 -10.76 14.16
N GLU A 104 10.66 -9.74 13.35
CA GLU A 104 10.91 -8.33 13.74
C GLU A 104 9.69 -7.61 14.31
N PHE A 105 8.46 -8.06 13.99
CA PHE A 105 7.24 -7.34 14.34
C PHE A 105 6.16 -8.20 15.03
N GLY A 106 6.50 -9.43 15.44
CA GLY A 106 5.72 -10.34 16.30
C GLY A 106 4.22 -10.11 16.33
N VAL A 107 3.48 -10.71 15.39
CA VAL A 107 2.01 -10.85 15.45
C VAL A 107 1.67 -12.32 15.42
#